data_AF-A0A2D0HNK4-F1
#
_entry.id   AF-A0A2D0HNK4-F1
#
_cell.length_a   1.000
_cell.length_b   1.000
_cell.length_c   1.000
_cell.angle_alpha   90.00
_cell.angle_beta   90.00
_cell.angle_gamma   90.00
#
_symmetry.space_group_name_H-M   'P 1'
#
loop_
_entity.id
_entity.type
_entity.pdbx_description
1 polymer ?
#
loop_
_entity_poly.entity_id
_entity_poly.type
_entity_poly.pdbx_seq_one_letter_code
_entity_poly.pdbx_strand_id
1 'polypeptide(L)'
;MAHDYSFPQELRTLPIADRIAYFQQYTMAHPKLLIAAEKLKHAIDDPAFFSLIFLFGPTGVGKTTLLRRITQRLLASFQTEMELDKGFIPIANIEVATPEFSNFDWKDFYLRALGVLQDPCIQLPAYGRMTNLKLKTSLEAALKHRRLKVFCIDEAQNLSKVASGRKLRDQTDCIKSLANLTGVKFVLAGTYDLLILRNLSAQLCRRSLDIHFERYKVENEEDLKAFRGIVQTFQRHLPFEEEPDLLQYWDFCYERSFGCVGILKDWLSQALATALLEGAKTLTLSHLKSSAYSHEQCMIILNETRLGEKQLEFTPDSSALRIALGLESHHGSVTHSTSQTSNTKPRRSTTGNTKPQRRPVGGGENVG
;
A
#
# COMPACT_ATOMS: atom_id res chain seq x y z
N MET A 1 -27.04 -9.45 24.20
CA MET A 1 -27.90 -10.05 23.18
C MET A 1 -26.98 -10.77 22.21
N ALA A 2 -27.07 -12.09 22.12
CA ALA A 2 -26.18 -12.91 21.29
C ALA A 2 -26.56 -12.68 19.82
N HIS A 3 -25.80 -11.86 19.11
CA HIS A 3 -25.91 -11.76 17.65
C HIS A 3 -25.33 -13.05 17.05
N ASP A 4 -26.05 -13.67 16.12
CA ASP A 4 -25.64 -14.89 15.41
C ASP A 4 -24.18 -14.81 14.94
N TYR A 5 -23.32 -15.62 15.56
CA TYR A 5 -21.86 -15.65 15.33
C TYR A 5 -21.46 -16.59 14.17
N SER A 6 -22.41 -17.02 13.34
CA SER A 6 -22.20 -18.00 12.27
C SER A 6 -22.82 -17.55 10.95
N PHE A 7 -22.53 -18.27 9.87
CA PHE A 7 -23.17 -18.03 8.59
C PHE A 7 -24.69 -18.33 8.62
N PRO A 8 -25.52 -17.66 7.80
CA PRO A 8 -26.95 -17.93 7.69
C PRO A 8 -27.25 -19.40 7.34
N GLN A 9 -28.16 -20.05 8.07
CA GLN A 9 -28.39 -21.49 7.91
C GLN A 9 -28.94 -21.85 6.51
N GLU A 10 -29.64 -20.95 5.83
CA GLU A 10 -30.16 -21.21 4.48
C GLU A 10 -29.04 -21.50 3.48
N LEU A 11 -27.83 -20.96 3.70
CA LEU A 11 -26.67 -21.18 2.82
C LEU A 11 -26.33 -22.66 2.66
N ARG A 12 -26.63 -23.52 3.63
CA ARG A 12 -26.35 -24.97 3.52
C ARG A 12 -27.10 -25.62 2.37
N THR A 13 -28.28 -25.10 2.05
CA THR A 13 -29.17 -25.61 1.00
C THR A 13 -28.95 -24.94 -0.35
N LEU A 14 -28.21 -23.84 -0.38
CA LEU A 14 -27.93 -23.11 -1.62
C LEU A 14 -26.88 -23.82 -2.48
N PRO A 15 -26.87 -23.54 -3.80
CA PRO A 15 -25.80 -23.97 -4.70
C PRO A 15 -24.40 -23.67 -4.15
N ILE A 16 -23.44 -24.53 -4.49
CA ILE A 16 -22.03 -24.39 -4.09
C ILE A 16 -21.47 -23.00 -4.45
N ALA A 17 -21.83 -22.47 -5.61
CA ALA A 17 -21.41 -21.14 -6.05
C ALA A 17 -21.82 -20.02 -5.07
N ASP A 18 -23.04 -20.07 -4.55
CA ASP A 18 -23.55 -19.05 -3.61
C ASP A 18 -22.88 -19.16 -2.24
N ARG A 19 -22.61 -20.38 -1.78
CA ARG A 19 -21.85 -20.65 -0.55
C ARG A 19 -20.43 -20.08 -0.64
N ILE A 20 -19.74 -20.32 -1.76
CA ILE A 20 -18.41 -19.77 -2.02
C ILE A 20 -18.48 -18.23 -2.09
N ALA A 21 -19.43 -17.69 -2.85
CA ALA A 21 -19.60 -16.24 -3.00
C ALA A 21 -19.85 -15.54 -1.66
N TYR A 22 -20.66 -16.13 -0.78
CA TYR A 22 -20.88 -15.63 0.57
C TYR A 22 -19.56 -15.49 1.35
N PHE A 23 -18.75 -16.54 1.42
CA PHE A 23 -17.50 -16.49 2.18
C PHE A 23 -16.47 -15.54 1.54
N GLN A 24 -16.41 -15.47 0.21
CA GLN A 24 -15.58 -14.50 -0.51
C GLN A 24 -15.99 -13.05 -0.22
N GLN A 25 -17.27 -12.76 -0.04
CA GLN A 25 -17.78 -11.44 0.31
C GLN A 25 -17.66 -11.13 1.81
N TYR A 26 -17.68 -12.16 2.65
CA TYR A 26 -17.59 -12.03 4.10
C TYR A 26 -16.32 -11.27 4.50
N THR A 27 -16.49 -10.32 5.41
CA THR A 27 -15.39 -9.59 6.04
C THR A 27 -15.73 -9.31 7.49
N MET A 28 -14.73 -9.41 8.35
CA MET A 28 -14.88 -9.19 9.77
C MET A 28 -13.98 -8.08 10.28
N ALA A 29 -14.43 -7.39 11.33
CA ALA A 29 -13.60 -6.49 12.08
C ALA A 29 -12.61 -7.30 12.92
N HIS A 30 -11.37 -6.81 13.01
CA HIS A 30 -10.35 -7.35 13.90
C HIS A 30 -9.49 -6.22 14.46
N PRO A 31 -8.81 -6.40 15.60
CA PRO A 31 -8.16 -5.31 16.33
C PRO A 31 -7.26 -4.40 15.46
N LYS A 32 -6.35 -4.96 14.65
CA LYS A 32 -5.45 -4.17 13.82
C LYS A 32 -6.15 -3.41 12.70
N LEU A 33 -7.20 -3.99 12.10
CA LEU A 33 -8.02 -3.28 11.11
C LEU A 33 -8.77 -2.11 11.73
N LEU A 34 -9.34 -2.30 12.92
CA LEU A 34 -10.04 -1.23 13.65
C LEU A 34 -9.09 -0.08 14.02
N ILE A 35 -7.90 -0.40 14.53
CA ILE A 35 -6.87 0.60 14.84
C ILE A 35 -6.44 1.37 13.59
N ALA A 36 -6.17 0.67 12.48
CA ALA A 36 -5.81 1.31 11.22
C ALA A 36 -6.95 2.17 10.65
N ALA A 37 -8.21 1.71 10.78
CA ALA A 37 -9.39 2.44 10.36
C ALA A 37 -9.60 3.74 11.14
N GLU A 38 -9.47 3.70 12.46
CA GLU A 38 -9.61 4.91 13.29
C GLU A 38 -8.46 5.88 13.02
N LYS A 39 -7.20 5.41 12.87
CA LYS A 39 -6.07 6.28 12.44
C LYS A 39 -6.36 6.95 11.09
N LEU A 40 -6.83 6.19 10.10
CA LEU A 40 -7.14 6.73 8.77
C LEU A 40 -8.31 7.71 8.81
N LYS A 41 -9.35 7.40 9.59
CA LYS A 41 -10.48 8.30 9.79
C LYS A 41 -10.03 9.62 10.42
N HIS A 42 -9.27 9.58 11.51
CA HIS A 42 -8.74 10.80 12.15
C HIS A 42 -7.92 11.64 11.16
N ALA A 43 -7.11 11.00 10.31
CA ALA A 43 -6.35 11.69 9.28
C ALA A 43 -7.24 12.34 8.20
N ILE A 44 -8.32 11.67 7.81
CA ILE A 44 -9.31 12.18 6.85
C ILE A 44 -10.14 13.32 7.44
N ASP A 45 -10.41 13.30 8.75
CA ASP A 45 -11.21 14.34 9.41
C ASP A 45 -10.38 15.58 9.77
N ASP A 46 -9.06 15.47 9.95
CA ASP A 46 -8.18 16.59 10.35
C ASP A 46 -8.03 17.65 9.24
N PRO A 47 -8.62 18.85 9.36
CA PRO A 47 -8.66 19.82 8.27
C PRO A 47 -7.32 20.51 7.97
N ALA A 48 -6.29 20.37 8.83
CA ALA A 48 -5.15 21.30 8.82
C ALA A 48 -3.79 20.68 8.47
N PHE A 49 -3.57 19.37 8.66
CA PHE A 49 -2.20 18.84 8.69
C PHE A 49 -1.75 18.02 7.47
N PHE A 50 -2.61 17.17 6.90
CA PHE A 50 -2.15 16.15 5.96
C PHE A 50 -2.88 16.21 4.62
N SER A 51 -2.14 16.44 3.54
CA SER A 51 -2.64 16.33 2.18
C SER A 51 -2.40 14.94 1.58
N LEU A 52 -1.40 14.22 2.10
CA LEU A 52 -1.05 12.86 1.70
C LEU A 52 -1.10 11.93 2.93
N ILE A 53 -1.65 10.74 2.75
CA ILE A 53 -1.72 9.71 3.79
C ILE A 53 -1.17 8.43 3.17
N PHE A 54 -0.10 7.89 3.74
CA PHE A 54 0.53 6.66 3.30
C PHE A 54 0.01 5.50 4.16
N LEU A 55 -0.76 4.59 3.55
CA LEU A 55 -1.24 3.36 4.18
C LEU A 55 -0.43 2.18 3.65
N PHE A 56 0.51 1.67 4.43
CA PHE A 56 1.38 0.59 3.99
C PHE A 56 1.38 -0.59 4.97
N GLY A 57 1.71 -1.75 4.43
CA GLY A 57 1.76 -3.00 5.18
C GLY A 57 1.97 -4.17 4.23
N PRO A 58 2.13 -5.40 4.75
CA PRO A 58 2.39 -6.56 3.93
C PRO A 58 1.20 -6.86 3.00
N THR A 59 1.48 -7.60 1.93
CA THR A 59 0.44 -8.10 1.01
C THR A 59 -0.56 -8.95 1.78
N GLY A 60 -1.85 -8.78 1.48
CA GLY A 60 -2.92 -9.52 2.14
C GLY A 60 -3.16 -9.19 3.62
N VAL A 61 -2.65 -8.07 4.17
CA VAL A 61 -3.01 -7.67 5.55
C VAL A 61 -4.44 -7.12 5.68
N GLY A 62 -5.02 -6.62 4.57
CA GLY A 62 -6.39 -6.09 4.52
C GLY A 62 -6.53 -4.63 4.07
N LYS A 63 -5.51 -4.01 3.46
CA LYS A 63 -5.51 -2.60 3.01
C LYS A 63 -6.69 -2.25 2.09
N THR A 64 -6.94 -3.04 1.05
CA THR A 64 -8.09 -2.85 0.13
C THR A 64 -9.42 -2.96 0.87
N THR A 65 -9.51 -3.89 1.84
CA THR A 65 -10.71 -4.01 2.69
C THR A 65 -10.90 -2.77 3.56
N LEU A 66 -9.82 -2.21 4.11
CA LEU A 66 -9.84 -0.97 4.88
C LEU A 66 -10.33 0.21 4.02
N LEU A 67 -9.77 0.41 2.82
CA LEU A 67 -10.19 1.47 1.90
C LEU A 67 -11.67 1.35 1.53
N ARG A 68 -12.13 0.13 1.21
CA ARG A 68 -13.55 -0.14 0.91
C ARG A 68 -14.46 0.22 2.08
N ARG A 69 -14.10 -0.15 3.30
CA ARG A 69 -14.89 0.14 4.51
C ARG A 69 -14.95 1.64 4.82
N ILE A 70 -13.84 2.35 4.69
CA ILE A 70 -13.81 3.82 4.84
C ILE A 70 -14.66 4.49 3.76
N THR A 71 -14.59 4.00 2.51
CA THR A 71 -15.43 4.50 1.41
C THR A 71 -16.92 4.36 1.72
N GLN A 72 -17.36 3.17 2.13
CA GLN A 72 -18.74 2.92 2.50
C GLN A 72 -19.20 3.83 3.65
N ARG A 73 -18.37 3.99 4.69
CA ARG A 73 -18.67 4.85 5.84
C ARG A 73 -18.79 6.32 5.44
N LEU A 74 -17.87 6.81 4.60
CA LEU A 74 -17.87 8.21 4.16
C LEU A 74 -19.06 8.50 3.23
N LEU A 75 -19.36 7.61 2.29
CA LEU A 75 -20.55 7.72 1.43
C LEU A 75 -21.84 7.76 2.25
N ALA A 76 -21.99 6.86 3.23
CA ALA A 76 -23.14 6.87 4.13
C ALA A 76 -23.24 8.18 4.95
N SER A 77 -22.11 8.74 5.38
CA SER A 77 -22.08 10.00 6.14
C SER A 77 -22.50 11.22 5.30
N PHE A 78 -22.34 11.15 3.97
CA PHE A 78 -22.67 12.23 3.03
C PHE A 78 -23.92 11.94 2.18
N GLN A 79 -24.71 10.92 2.53
CA GLN A 79 -25.85 10.48 1.73
C GLN A 79 -26.84 11.63 1.42
N THR A 80 -27.23 12.40 2.44
CA THR A 80 -28.16 13.53 2.27
C THR A 80 -27.61 14.61 1.34
N GLU A 81 -26.32 14.95 1.45
CA GLU A 81 -25.69 15.93 0.56
C GLU A 81 -25.63 15.42 -0.90
N MET A 82 -25.36 14.13 -1.10
CA MET A 82 -25.35 13.51 -2.44
C MET A 82 -26.76 13.39 -3.04
N GLU A 83 -27.80 13.33 -2.20
CA GLU A 83 -29.19 13.37 -2.67
C GLU A 83 -29.58 14.76 -3.19
N LEU A 84 -29.13 15.82 -2.51
CA LEU A 84 -29.34 17.21 -2.91
C LEU A 84 -28.50 17.62 -4.13
N ASP A 85 -27.25 17.16 -4.19
CA ASP A 85 -26.32 17.42 -5.30
C ASP A 85 -25.82 16.10 -5.89
N LYS A 86 -26.45 15.66 -7.00
CA LYS A 86 -26.04 14.46 -7.74
C LYS A 86 -24.64 14.59 -8.36
N GLY A 87 -24.10 15.81 -8.41
CA GLY A 87 -22.73 16.08 -8.83
C GLY A 87 -21.69 15.75 -7.75
N PHE A 88 -22.08 15.71 -6.47
CA PHE A 88 -21.17 15.53 -5.35
C PHE A 88 -20.70 14.08 -5.20
N ILE A 89 -19.38 13.89 -5.21
CA ILE A 89 -18.72 12.61 -4.92
C ILE A 89 -17.73 12.88 -3.79
N PRO A 90 -17.98 12.43 -2.54
CA PRO A 90 -17.11 12.74 -1.40
C PRO A 90 -15.80 11.94 -1.39
N ILE A 91 -15.81 10.73 -1.95
CA ILE A 91 -14.67 9.83 -2.02
C ILE A 91 -14.68 9.01 -3.31
N ALA A 92 -13.50 8.79 -3.87
CA ALA A 92 -13.28 7.92 -5.01
C ALA A 92 -12.03 7.06 -4.77
N ASN A 93 -12.03 5.85 -5.33
CA ASN A 93 -10.91 4.91 -5.22
C ASN A 93 -10.48 4.48 -6.62
N ILE A 94 -9.19 4.36 -6.84
CA ILE A 94 -8.61 3.72 -8.02
C ILE A 94 -7.54 2.73 -7.60
N GLU A 95 -7.37 1.68 -8.38
CA GLU A 95 -6.22 0.79 -8.30
C GLU A 95 -5.22 1.18 -9.39
N VAL A 96 -3.95 1.35 -9.00
CA VAL A 96 -2.90 1.67 -9.97
C VAL A 96 -2.49 0.42 -10.71
N ALA A 97 -2.70 0.41 -12.03
CA ALA A 97 -2.30 -0.68 -12.90
C ALA A 97 -0.80 -0.97 -12.81
N THR A 98 -0.43 -2.25 -12.85
CA THR A 98 0.97 -2.62 -13.07
C THR A 98 1.36 -2.25 -14.50
N PRO A 99 2.41 -1.43 -14.71
CA PRO A 99 2.81 -1.02 -16.06
C PRO A 99 3.40 -2.19 -16.84
N GLU A 100 3.00 -2.35 -18.11
CA GLU A 100 3.44 -3.44 -19.01
C GLU A 100 4.95 -3.40 -19.31
N PHE A 101 5.51 -2.20 -19.48
CA PHE A 101 6.90 -2.00 -19.94
C PHE A 101 7.76 -1.20 -18.95
N SER A 102 7.57 -1.43 -17.64
CA SER A 102 8.34 -0.87 -16.51
C SER A 102 8.16 0.61 -16.16
N ASN A 103 7.46 1.41 -16.97
CA ASN A 103 7.19 2.83 -16.65
C ASN A 103 5.71 3.06 -16.37
N PHE A 104 5.43 3.69 -15.23
CA PHE A 104 4.10 4.18 -14.89
C PHE A 104 3.51 5.10 -15.97
N ASP A 105 2.26 4.83 -16.37
CA ASP A 105 1.54 5.60 -17.37
C ASP A 105 0.53 6.56 -16.72
N TRP A 106 0.90 7.84 -16.68
CA TRP A 106 0.03 8.92 -16.24
C TRP A 106 -1.26 9.02 -17.03
N LYS A 107 -1.24 8.68 -18.33
CA LYS A 107 -2.41 8.81 -19.19
C LYS A 107 -3.49 7.82 -18.78
N ASP A 108 -3.12 6.56 -18.60
CA ASP A 108 -4.00 5.51 -18.07
C ASP A 108 -4.53 5.89 -16.69
N PHE A 109 -3.66 6.36 -15.79
CA PHE A 109 -4.06 6.84 -14.47
C PHE A 109 -5.12 7.95 -14.54
N TYR A 110 -4.91 8.99 -15.35
CA TYR A 110 -5.87 10.09 -15.47
C TYR A 110 -7.20 9.61 -16.06
N LEU A 111 -7.19 8.73 -17.06
CA LEU A 111 -8.41 8.19 -17.65
C LEU A 111 -9.19 7.36 -16.62
N ARG A 112 -8.54 6.46 -15.88
CA ARG A 112 -9.20 5.68 -14.82
C ARG A 112 -9.75 6.57 -13.70
N ALA A 113 -8.97 7.57 -13.27
CA ALA A 113 -9.39 8.55 -12.26
C ALA A 113 -10.63 9.33 -12.70
N LEU A 114 -10.66 9.81 -13.95
CA LEU A 114 -11.82 10.49 -14.52
C LEU A 114 -13.02 9.55 -14.65
N GLY A 115 -12.79 8.27 -14.95
CA GLY A 115 -13.83 7.24 -14.98
C GLY A 115 -14.52 7.05 -13.64
N VAL A 116 -13.76 6.91 -12.54
CA VAL A 116 -14.34 6.75 -11.20
C VAL A 116 -15.00 8.03 -10.67
N LEU A 117 -14.58 9.20 -11.16
CA LEU A 117 -15.23 10.49 -10.91
C LEU A 117 -16.43 10.76 -11.82
N GLN A 118 -16.79 9.78 -12.65
CA GLN A 118 -17.91 9.83 -13.59
C GLN A 118 -17.84 11.08 -14.49
N ASP A 119 -16.66 11.43 -14.97
CA ASP A 119 -16.51 12.54 -15.92
C ASP A 119 -17.29 12.20 -17.21
N PRO A 120 -18.30 13.00 -17.58
CA PRO A 120 -19.17 12.68 -18.71
C PRO A 120 -18.42 12.68 -20.05
N CYS A 121 -17.31 13.41 -20.15
CA CYS A 121 -16.54 13.51 -21.38
C CYS A 121 -15.73 12.24 -21.67
N ILE A 122 -15.59 11.30 -20.72
CA ILE A 122 -14.79 10.09 -20.92
C ILE A 122 -15.33 9.17 -22.01
N GLN A 123 -16.64 9.23 -22.28
CA GLN A 123 -17.31 8.45 -23.32
C GLN A 123 -17.09 9.03 -24.72
N LEU A 124 -16.53 10.25 -24.83
CA LEU A 124 -16.33 10.90 -26.12
C LEU A 124 -15.13 10.27 -26.85
N PRO A 125 -15.25 9.96 -28.16
CA PRO A 125 -14.17 9.31 -28.93
C PRO A 125 -12.84 10.06 -28.94
N ALA A 126 -12.90 11.39 -28.77
CA ALA A 126 -11.72 12.26 -28.75
C ALA A 126 -10.98 12.26 -27.39
N TYR A 127 -11.62 11.81 -26.31
CA TYR A 127 -11.07 11.94 -24.95
C TYR A 127 -9.84 11.06 -24.74
N GLY A 128 -9.84 9.85 -25.29
CA GLY A 128 -8.67 8.96 -25.30
C GLY A 128 -7.48 9.47 -26.13
N ARG A 129 -7.69 10.48 -27.01
CA ARG A 129 -6.63 11.10 -27.82
C ARG A 129 -6.05 12.36 -27.18
N MET A 130 -6.54 12.76 -26.01
CA MET A 130 -6.05 13.95 -25.32
C MET A 130 -4.62 13.79 -24.81
N THR A 131 -3.91 14.91 -24.77
CA THR A 131 -2.58 15.03 -24.17
C THR A 131 -2.66 14.90 -22.65
N ASN A 132 -1.60 14.42 -21.99
CA ASN A 132 -1.51 14.32 -20.53
C ASN A 132 -1.81 15.63 -19.80
N LEU A 133 -1.36 16.78 -20.32
CA LEU A 133 -1.64 18.08 -19.71
C LEU A 133 -3.14 18.39 -19.64
N LYS A 134 -3.88 18.13 -20.73
CA LYS A 134 -5.33 18.33 -20.75
C LYS A 134 -6.04 17.34 -19.83
N LEU A 135 -5.64 16.07 -19.81
CA LEU A 135 -6.22 15.06 -18.90
C LEU A 135 -5.97 15.41 -17.43
N LYS A 136 -4.75 15.89 -17.10
CA LYS A 136 -4.43 16.40 -15.77
C LYS A 136 -5.34 17.57 -15.39
N THR A 137 -5.51 18.54 -16.29
CA THR A 137 -6.37 19.71 -16.07
C THR A 137 -7.84 19.29 -15.89
N SER A 138 -8.33 18.35 -16.70
CA SER A 138 -9.65 17.77 -16.53
C SER A 138 -9.80 17.09 -15.17
N LEU A 139 -8.80 16.32 -14.73
CA LEU A 139 -8.83 15.68 -13.41
C LEU A 139 -8.88 16.73 -12.29
N GLU A 140 -8.05 17.78 -12.35
CA GLU A 140 -8.09 18.88 -11.38
C GLU A 140 -9.48 19.55 -11.31
N ALA A 141 -10.10 19.78 -12.47
CA ALA A 141 -11.44 20.32 -12.55
C ALA A 141 -12.48 19.34 -11.98
N ALA A 142 -12.42 18.07 -12.36
CA ALA A 142 -13.33 17.03 -11.87
C ALA A 142 -13.25 16.89 -10.35
N LEU A 143 -12.04 16.84 -9.77
CA LEU A 143 -11.82 16.78 -8.33
C LEU A 143 -12.50 17.95 -7.59
N LYS A 144 -12.40 19.17 -8.15
CA LYS A 144 -13.01 20.38 -7.57
C LYS A 144 -14.53 20.43 -7.75
N HIS A 145 -15.02 20.21 -8.97
CA HIS A 145 -16.45 20.31 -9.30
C HIS A 145 -17.27 19.20 -8.65
N ARG A 146 -16.69 17.99 -8.52
CA ARG A 146 -17.29 16.89 -7.76
C ARG A 146 -17.18 17.08 -6.24
N ARG A 147 -16.51 18.15 -5.78
CA ARG A 147 -16.23 18.47 -4.37
C ARG A 147 -15.60 17.29 -3.62
N LEU A 148 -14.68 16.58 -4.28
CA LEU A 148 -14.04 15.41 -3.70
C LEU A 148 -13.32 15.80 -2.40
N LYS A 149 -13.48 15.00 -1.35
CA LYS A 149 -12.78 15.21 -0.07
C LYS A 149 -11.57 14.29 0.04
N VAL A 150 -11.72 13.04 -0.40
CA VAL A 150 -10.69 12.00 -0.29
C VAL A 150 -10.54 11.27 -1.62
N PHE A 151 -9.30 11.10 -2.08
CA PHE A 151 -8.97 10.26 -3.23
C PHE A 151 -8.03 9.13 -2.81
N CYS A 152 -8.53 7.90 -2.87
CA CYS A 152 -7.76 6.72 -2.50
C CYS A 152 -7.12 6.09 -3.74
N ILE A 153 -5.86 5.74 -3.62
CA ILE A 153 -5.04 5.12 -4.65
C ILE A 153 -4.51 3.81 -4.06
N ASP A 154 -5.11 2.69 -4.44
CA ASP A 154 -4.66 1.35 -4.07
C ASP A 154 -3.54 0.87 -5.00
N GLU A 155 -2.74 -0.08 -4.54
CA GLU A 155 -1.53 -0.56 -5.24
C GLU A 155 -0.57 0.59 -5.62
N ALA A 156 -0.49 1.62 -4.78
CA ALA A 156 0.26 2.86 -5.02
C ALA A 156 1.77 2.63 -5.19
N GLN A 157 2.32 1.50 -4.75
CA GLN A 157 3.71 1.15 -5.05
C GLN A 157 3.97 1.06 -6.56
N ASN A 158 2.95 0.81 -7.40
CA ASN A 158 3.11 0.82 -8.85
C ASN A 158 3.49 2.22 -9.40
N LEU A 159 3.22 3.30 -8.66
CA LEU A 159 3.72 4.65 -8.98
C LEU A 159 5.25 4.73 -8.93
N SER A 160 5.91 3.86 -8.15
CA SER A 160 7.36 3.82 -8.05
C SER A 160 8.06 3.05 -9.18
N LYS A 161 7.30 2.35 -10.04
CA LYS A 161 7.84 1.63 -11.21
C LYS A 161 8.18 2.63 -12.32
N VAL A 162 9.38 3.18 -12.26
CA VAL A 162 9.93 4.14 -13.23
C VAL A 162 11.40 3.88 -13.51
N ALA A 163 11.83 4.16 -14.74
CA ALA A 163 13.21 3.89 -15.19
C ALA A 163 14.32 4.68 -14.47
N SER A 164 14.01 5.69 -13.64
CA SER A 164 15.04 6.43 -12.88
C SER A 164 14.52 7.11 -11.61
N GLY A 165 15.41 7.33 -10.63
CA GLY A 165 15.08 8.02 -9.38
C GLY A 165 14.70 9.50 -9.52
N ARG A 166 15.12 10.18 -10.60
CA ARG A 166 14.62 11.54 -10.90
C ARG A 166 13.14 11.51 -11.27
N LYS A 167 12.74 10.60 -12.16
CA LYS A 167 11.34 10.40 -12.53
C LYS A 167 10.48 10.05 -11.32
N LEU A 168 11.03 9.30 -10.35
CA LEU A 168 10.34 8.93 -9.12
C LEU A 168 9.94 10.14 -8.26
N ARG A 169 10.81 11.16 -8.18
CA ARG A 169 10.50 12.43 -7.52
C ARG A 169 9.38 13.17 -8.26
N ASP A 170 9.48 13.23 -9.59
CA ASP A 170 8.46 13.87 -10.43
C ASP A 170 7.07 13.24 -10.24
N GLN A 171 6.99 11.91 -10.04
CA GLN A 171 5.73 11.22 -9.74
C GLN A 171 5.07 11.77 -8.46
N THR A 172 5.87 11.86 -7.41
CA THR A 172 5.41 12.26 -6.09
C THR A 172 5.03 13.75 -6.07
N ASP A 173 5.81 14.59 -6.75
CA ASP A 173 5.52 16.02 -6.91
C ASP A 173 4.23 16.26 -7.71
N CYS A 174 3.91 15.39 -8.68
CA CYS A 174 2.65 15.47 -9.42
C CYS A 174 1.44 15.22 -8.52
N ILE A 175 1.45 14.14 -7.71
CA ILE A 175 0.37 13.82 -6.76
C ILE A 175 0.21 14.92 -5.73
N LYS A 176 1.33 15.40 -5.18
CA LYS A 176 1.35 16.54 -4.25
C LYS A 176 0.78 17.80 -4.89
N SER A 177 1.11 18.07 -6.15
CA SER A 177 0.55 19.20 -6.89
C SER A 177 -0.96 19.07 -7.03
N LEU A 178 -1.48 17.88 -7.36
CA LEU A 178 -2.92 17.64 -7.41
C LEU A 178 -3.58 17.87 -6.05
N ALA A 179 -3.03 17.30 -4.97
CA ALA A 179 -3.54 17.47 -3.61
C ALA A 179 -3.60 18.95 -3.20
N ASN A 180 -2.51 19.70 -3.43
CA ASN A 180 -2.45 21.12 -3.08
C ASN A 180 -3.38 22.00 -3.92
N LEU A 181 -3.47 21.75 -5.23
CA LEU A 181 -4.28 22.58 -6.15
C LEU A 181 -5.78 22.35 -5.96
N THR A 182 -6.17 21.16 -5.50
CA THR A 182 -7.57 20.76 -5.36
C THR A 182 -8.07 20.79 -3.92
N GLY A 183 -7.17 20.76 -2.93
CA GLY A 183 -7.52 20.62 -1.51
C GLY A 183 -7.97 19.20 -1.12
N VAL A 184 -7.86 18.24 -2.02
CA VAL A 184 -8.24 16.83 -1.80
C VAL A 184 -7.16 16.12 -1.00
N LYS A 185 -7.57 15.25 -0.07
CA LYS A 185 -6.66 14.35 0.63
C LYS A 185 -6.41 13.09 -0.19
N PHE A 186 -5.15 12.75 -0.43
CA PHE A 186 -4.78 11.55 -1.16
C PHE A 186 -4.35 10.45 -0.18
N VAL A 187 -5.02 9.30 -0.24
CA VAL A 187 -4.64 8.11 0.52
C VAL A 187 -3.92 7.16 -0.44
N LEU A 188 -2.61 7.00 -0.27
CA LEU A 188 -1.78 6.08 -1.05
C LEU A 188 -1.67 4.77 -0.27
N ALA A 189 -2.33 3.71 -0.72
CA ALA A 189 -2.28 2.40 -0.12
C ALA A 189 -1.38 1.46 -0.93
N GLY A 190 -0.49 0.71 -0.26
CA GLY A 190 0.44 -0.17 -0.96
C GLY A 190 1.25 -1.10 -0.07
N THR A 191 2.15 -1.87 -0.69
CA THR A 191 3.14 -2.68 0.04
C THR A 191 4.24 -1.79 0.62
N TYR A 192 5.23 -2.40 1.27
CA TYR A 192 6.39 -1.66 1.81
C TYR A 192 7.24 -0.99 0.73
N ASP A 193 7.11 -1.39 -0.54
CA ASP A 193 7.73 -0.68 -1.67
C ASP A 193 7.27 0.78 -1.76
N LEU A 194 6.07 1.09 -1.25
CA LEU A 194 5.55 2.45 -1.17
C LEU A 194 6.43 3.37 -0.30
N LEU A 195 7.19 2.83 0.65
CA LEU A 195 8.07 3.60 1.54
C LEU A 195 9.14 4.39 0.77
N ILE A 196 9.50 3.96 -0.44
CA ILE A 196 10.44 4.72 -1.28
C ILE A 196 9.90 6.10 -1.65
N LEU A 197 8.57 6.24 -1.83
CA LEU A 197 7.94 7.51 -2.20
C LEU A 197 7.88 8.50 -1.04
N ARG A 198 7.75 7.99 0.19
CA ARG A 198 7.69 8.77 1.44
C ARG A 198 8.92 9.68 1.63
N ASN A 199 10.11 9.16 1.34
CA ASN A 199 11.38 9.78 1.72
C ASN A 199 11.98 10.70 0.63
N LEU A 200 11.21 11.05 -0.41
CA LEU A 200 11.75 11.72 -1.61
C LEU A 200 11.90 13.23 -1.49
N SER A 201 11.13 13.90 -0.62
CA SER A 201 11.32 15.33 -0.36
C SER A 201 10.94 15.74 1.06
N ALA A 202 11.73 16.64 1.66
CA ALA A 202 11.46 17.19 2.98
C ALA A 202 10.10 17.93 3.07
N GLN A 203 9.62 18.46 1.94
CA GLN A 203 8.29 19.06 1.84
C GLN A 203 7.17 18.02 1.89
N LEU A 204 7.42 16.78 1.46
CA LEU A 204 6.50 15.66 1.56
C LEU A 204 6.34 15.24 3.02
N CYS A 205 7.46 15.06 3.73
CA CYS A 205 7.47 14.59 5.11
C CYS A 205 6.63 15.46 6.05
N ARG A 206 6.54 16.77 5.79
CA ARG A 206 5.77 17.72 6.63
C ARG A 206 4.25 17.64 6.45
N ARG A 207 3.75 17.14 5.30
CA ARG A 207 2.31 17.11 4.96
C ARG A 207 1.81 15.68 4.70
N SER A 208 2.58 14.70 5.14
CA SER A 208 2.29 13.29 4.99
C SER A 208 2.10 12.64 6.35
N LEU A 209 1.10 11.76 6.45
CA LEU A 209 0.91 10.90 7.61
C LEU A 209 1.18 9.45 7.20
N ASP A 210 1.90 8.73 8.05
CA ASP A 210 2.16 7.30 7.86
C ASP A 210 1.22 6.45 8.73
N ILE A 211 0.54 5.50 8.10
CA ILE A 211 -0.30 4.50 8.75
C ILE A 211 0.25 3.13 8.38
N HIS A 212 0.97 2.53 9.32
CA HIS A 212 1.44 1.16 9.20
C HIS A 212 0.33 0.20 9.61
N PHE A 213 -0.16 -0.60 8.65
CA PHE A 213 -1.09 -1.69 8.90
C PHE A 213 -0.30 -3.00 9.04
N GLU A 214 0.02 -3.34 10.28
CA GLU A 214 0.84 -4.50 10.63
C GLU A 214 0.08 -5.83 10.55
N ARG A 215 0.81 -6.91 10.22
CA ARG A 215 0.35 -8.30 10.41
C ARG A 215 0.37 -8.69 11.88
N TYR A 216 -0.34 -9.75 12.25
CA TYR A 216 -0.25 -10.33 13.59
C TYR A 216 1.09 -11.04 13.80
N LYS A 217 1.74 -10.81 14.95
CA LYS A 217 3.03 -11.39 15.32
C LYS A 217 2.85 -12.40 16.45
N VAL A 218 3.31 -13.63 16.25
CA VAL A 218 3.20 -14.72 17.25
C VAL A 218 3.98 -14.43 18.53
N GLU A 219 5.00 -13.59 18.45
CA GLU A 219 5.84 -13.17 19.59
C GLU A 219 5.10 -12.22 20.55
N ASN A 220 3.96 -11.66 20.13
CA ASN A 220 3.11 -10.80 20.94
C ASN A 220 1.85 -11.57 21.36
N GLU A 221 1.63 -11.70 22.67
CA GLU A 221 0.53 -12.50 23.24
C GLU A 221 -0.86 -11.97 22.85
N GLU A 222 -1.04 -10.64 22.81
CA GLU A 222 -2.30 -10.01 22.39
C GLU A 222 -2.57 -10.25 20.91
N ASP A 223 -1.53 -10.19 20.07
CA ASP A 223 -1.63 -10.51 18.65
C ASP A 223 -2.00 -11.98 18.43
N LEU A 224 -1.35 -12.90 19.16
CA LEU A 224 -1.63 -14.32 19.07
C LEU A 224 -3.09 -14.64 19.48
N LYS A 225 -3.55 -14.05 20.59
CA LYS A 225 -4.93 -14.18 21.06
C LYS A 225 -5.92 -13.65 20.02
N ALA A 226 -5.66 -12.47 19.46
CA ALA A 226 -6.49 -11.88 18.42
C ALA A 226 -6.51 -12.75 17.14
N PHE A 227 -5.36 -13.28 16.72
CA PHE A 227 -5.25 -14.14 15.55
C PHE A 227 -6.03 -15.46 15.72
N ARG A 228 -5.97 -16.10 16.90
CA ARG A 228 -6.81 -17.28 17.18
C ARG A 228 -8.30 -16.94 17.11
N GLY A 229 -8.70 -15.78 17.63
CA GLY A 229 -10.09 -15.29 17.51
C GLY A 229 -10.51 -15.06 16.05
N ILE A 230 -9.60 -14.55 15.21
CA ILE A 230 -9.78 -14.42 13.75
C ILE A 230 -10.02 -15.80 13.11
N VAL A 231 -9.18 -16.79 13.40
CA VAL A 231 -9.33 -18.17 12.90
C VAL A 231 -10.67 -18.77 13.31
N GLN A 232 -11.04 -18.64 14.58
CA GLN A 232 -12.33 -19.12 15.10
C GLN A 232 -13.52 -18.43 14.42
N THR A 233 -13.41 -17.13 14.14
CA THR A 233 -14.47 -16.40 13.45
C THR A 233 -14.60 -16.88 12.00
N PHE A 234 -13.52 -17.09 11.28
CA PHE A 234 -13.60 -17.67 9.93
C PHE A 234 -14.17 -19.09 9.94
N GLN A 235 -13.76 -19.92 10.88
CA GLN A 235 -14.30 -21.26 11.09
C GLN A 235 -15.83 -21.27 11.14
N ARG A 236 -16.42 -20.40 11.97
CA ARG A 236 -17.88 -20.29 12.14
C ARG A 236 -18.62 -19.73 10.92
N HIS A 237 -17.89 -19.06 10.01
CA HIS A 237 -18.45 -18.49 8.80
C HIS A 237 -18.20 -19.35 7.55
N LEU A 238 -17.47 -20.46 7.66
CA LEU A 238 -17.35 -21.43 6.58
C LEU A 238 -18.67 -22.21 6.43
N PRO A 239 -19.36 -22.10 5.28
CA PRO A 239 -20.72 -22.62 5.12
C PRO A 239 -20.71 -24.14 4.89
N PHE A 240 -20.33 -24.93 5.90
CA PHE A 240 -20.33 -26.40 5.90
C PHE A 240 -21.50 -26.99 6.70
N GLU A 241 -21.78 -28.28 6.49
CA GLU A 241 -22.74 -29.02 7.33
C GLU A 241 -22.18 -29.18 8.75
N GLU A 242 -20.90 -29.55 8.84
CA GLU A 242 -20.17 -29.76 10.08
C GLU A 242 -19.08 -28.70 10.23
N GLU A 243 -19.05 -28.01 11.38
CA GLU A 243 -18.06 -26.96 11.67
C GLU A 243 -16.64 -27.58 11.74
N PRO A 244 -15.66 -27.08 10.97
CA PRO A 244 -14.29 -27.59 11.02
C PRO A 244 -13.61 -27.17 12.32
N ASP A 245 -12.60 -27.91 12.79
CA ASP A 245 -11.76 -27.49 13.91
C ASP A 245 -10.46 -26.82 13.42
N LEU A 246 -10.56 -25.57 12.98
CA LEU A 246 -9.39 -24.80 12.53
C LEU A 246 -8.52 -24.34 13.70
N LEU A 247 -9.11 -24.21 14.89
CA LEU A 247 -8.37 -23.82 16.09
C LEU A 247 -7.35 -24.87 16.50
N GLN A 248 -7.62 -26.16 16.28
CA GLN A 248 -6.63 -27.22 16.48
C GLN A 248 -5.36 -27.00 15.62
N TYR A 249 -5.51 -26.39 14.44
CA TYR A 249 -4.45 -26.15 13.47
C TYR A 249 -4.11 -24.65 13.32
N TRP A 250 -4.28 -23.86 14.40
CA TRP A 250 -4.06 -22.41 14.36
C TRP A 250 -2.62 -22.04 13.97
N ASP A 251 -1.65 -22.88 14.33
CA ASP A 251 -0.22 -22.72 14.06
C ASP A 251 0.07 -22.90 12.57
N PHE A 252 -0.52 -23.91 11.94
CA PHE A 252 -0.48 -24.10 10.49
C PHE A 252 -1.19 -22.94 9.77
N CYS A 253 -2.30 -22.46 10.33
CA CYS A 253 -2.99 -21.29 9.79
C CYS A 253 -2.12 -20.03 9.84
N TYR A 254 -1.40 -19.83 10.94
CA TYR A 254 -0.46 -18.74 11.09
C TYR A 254 0.74 -18.89 10.15
N GLU A 255 1.35 -20.08 10.08
CA GLU A 255 2.49 -20.39 9.22
C GLU A 255 2.22 -20.04 7.76
N ARG A 256 1.06 -20.42 7.23
CA ARG A 256 0.70 -20.24 5.81
C ARG A 256 0.12 -18.87 5.48
N SER A 257 -0.22 -18.07 6.50
CA SER A 257 -0.74 -16.71 6.32
C SER A 257 0.22 -15.61 6.80
N PHE A 258 1.29 -15.96 7.49
CA PHE A 258 2.25 -15.03 8.11
C PHE A 258 1.60 -14.04 9.11
N GLY A 259 0.40 -14.37 9.62
CA GLY A 259 -0.40 -13.44 10.43
C GLY A 259 -1.14 -12.37 9.61
N CYS A 260 -1.19 -12.49 8.28
CA CYS A 260 -1.96 -11.65 7.38
C CYS A 260 -3.38 -12.21 7.18
N VAL A 261 -4.40 -11.47 7.66
CA VAL A 261 -5.80 -11.94 7.67
C VAL A 261 -6.37 -12.15 6.27
N GLY A 262 -6.00 -11.31 5.30
CA GLY A 262 -6.41 -11.47 3.90
C GLY A 262 -5.80 -12.71 3.25
N ILE A 263 -4.51 -13.00 3.48
CA ILE A 263 -3.88 -14.25 2.99
C ILE A 263 -4.62 -15.46 3.55
N LEU A 264 -4.90 -15.47 4.87
CA LEU A 264 -5.67 -16.53 5.51
C LEU A 264 -7.05 -16.68 4.87
N LYS A 265 -7.77 -15.58 4.65
CA LYS A 265 -9.11 -15.60 4.05
C LYS A 265 -9.09 -16.15 2.62
N ASP A 266 -8.18 -15.68 1.78
CA ASP A 266 -8.09 -16.08 0.38
C ASP A 266 -7.77 -17.57 0.27
N TRP A 267 -6.84 -18.04 1.10
CA TRP A 267 -6.52 -19.47 1.21
C TRP A 267 -7.70 -20.31 1.72
N LEU A 268 -8.39 -19.89 2.79
CA LEU A 268 -9.60 -20.57 3.27
C LEU A 268 -10.72 -20.58 2.22
N SER A 269 -10.82 -19.53 1.39
CA SER A 269 -11.80 -19.47 0.30
C SER A 269 -11.49 -20.50 -0.79
N GLN A 270 -10.22 -20.70 -1.12
CA GLN A 270 -9.78 -21.75 -2.05
C GLN A 270 -10.01 -23.15 -1.45
N ALA A 271 -9.64 -23.35 -0.19
CA ALA A 271 -9.84 -24.62 0.51
C ALA A 271 -11.34 -24.98 0.62
N LEU A 272 -12.19 -23.99 0.90
CA LEU A 272 -13.65 -24.12 0.89
C LEU A 272 -14.17 -24.57 -0.47
N ALA A 273 -13.73 -23.91 -1.55
CA ALA A 273 -14.18 -24.24 -2.90
C ALA A 273 -13.83 -25.69 -3.27
N THR A 274 -12.59 -26.11 -3.01
CA THR A 274 -12.14 -27.49 -3.24
C THR A 274 -12.98 -28.50 -2.46
N ALA A 275 -13.13 -28.29 -1.15
CA ALA A 275 -13.87 -29.19 -0.28
C ALA A 275 -15.35 -29.32 -0.68
N LEU A 276 -16.01 -28.21 -1.06
CA LEU A 276 -17.40 -28.24 -1.50
C LEU A 276 -17.58 -28.96 -2.84
N LEU A 277 -16.66 -28.78 -3.78
CA LEU A 277 -16.68 -29.48 -5.07
C LEU A 277 -16.46 -30.99 -4.92
N GLU A 278 -15.69 -31.41 -3.91
CA GLU A 278 -15.50 -32.81 -3.53
C GLU A 278 -16.68 -33.40 -2.75
N GLY A 279 -17.71 -32.59 -2.43
CA GLY A 279 -18.86 -33.01 -1.64
C GLY A 279 -18.56 -33.22 -0.16
N ALA A 280 -17.47 -32.65 0.36
CA ALA A 280 -17.09 -32.77 1.76
C ALA A 280 -18.06 -32.01 2.68
N LYS A 281 -18.38 -32.63 3.81
CA LYS A 281 -19.26 -32.04 4.83
C LYS A 281 -18.57 -31.02 5.73
N THR A 282 -17.24 -31.06 5.80
CA THR A 282 -16.40 -30.18 6.60
C THR A 282 -15.05 -29.90 5.91
N LEU A 283 -14.34 -28.88 6.38
CA LEU A 283 -12.98 -28.59 5.93
C LEU A 283 -11.98 -29.43 6.73
N THR A 284 -11.18 -30.23 6.03
CA THR A 284 -10.17 -31.10 6.63
C THR A 284 -8.76 -30.52 6.47
N LEU A 285 -7.81 -31.05 7.22
CA LEU A 285 -6.40 -30.70 7.09
C LEU A 285 -5.85 -31.01 5.68
N SER A 286 -6.37 -32.01 4.97
CA SER A 286 -5.94 -32.31 3.59
C SER A 286 -6.31 -31.19 2.62
N HIS A 287 -7.52 -30.61 2.74
CA HIS A 287 -7.95 -29.48 1.92
C HIS A 287 -7.12 -28.22 2.20
N LEU A 288 -6.76 -27.99 3.47
CA LEU A 288 -5.87 -26.89 3.85
C LEU A 288 -4.48 -27.07 3.21
N LYS A 289 -3.90 -28.28 3.33
CA LYS A 289 -2.57 -28.58 2.77
C LYS A 289 -2.53 -28.49 1.24
N SER A 290 -3.57 -28.94 0.55
CA SER A 290 -3.60 -28.95 -0.92
C SER A 290 -3.72 -27.56 -1.54
N SER A 291 -4.33 -26.61 -0.81
CA SER A 291 -4.53 -25.22 -1.25
C SER A 291 -3.47 -24.25 -0.70
N ALA A 292 -2.57 -24.71 0.16
CA ALA A 292 -1.56 -23.85 0.79
C ALA A 292 -0.42 -23.49 -0.18
N TYR A 293 0.13 -22.28 -0.01
CA TYR A 293 1.37 -21.88 -0.68
C TYR A 293 2.51 -22.88 -0.39
N SER A 294 3.37 -23.10 -1.38
CA SER A 294 4.57 -23.90 -1.21
C SER A 294 5.52 -23.24 -0.20
N HIS A 295 6.42 -24.02 0.40
CA HIS A 295 7.38 -23.48 1.37
C HIS A 295 8.26 -22.39 0.74
N GLU A 296 8.67 -22.55 -0.52
CA GLU A 296 9.46 -21.55 -1.25
C GLU A 296 8.71 -20.22 -1.42
N GLN A 297 7.44 -20.29 -1.84
CA GLN A 297 6.58 -19.11 -1.94
C GLN A 297 6.40 -18.43 -0.58
N CYS A 298 6.23 -19.22 0.48
CA CYS A 298 6.12 -18.70 1.84
C CYS A 298 7.37 -17.92 2.26
N MET A 299 8.54 -18.46 1.96
CA MET A 299 9.82 -17.81 2.29
C MET A 299 10.03 -16.50 1.52
N ILE A 300 9.60 -16.41 0.26
CA ILE A 300 9.66 -15.16 -0.52
C ILE A 300 8.81 -14.07 0.15
N ILE A 301 7.53 -14.36 0.42
CA ILE A 301 6.59 -13.41 1.04
C ILE A 301 7.08 -12.97 2.41
N LEU A 302 7.58 -13.91 3.22
CA LEU A 302 8.09 -13.62 4.56
C LEU A 302 9.34 -12.73 4.52
N ASN A 303 10.28 -12.98 3.59
CA ASN A 303 11.49 -12.18 3.45
C ASN A 303 11.16 -10.75 3.00
N GLU A 304 10.29 -10.58 2.01
CA GLU A 304 9.81 -9.25 1.57
C GLU A 304 9.15 -8.50 2.73
N THR A 305 8.26 -9.18 3.46
CA THR A 305 7.57 -8.62 4.63
C THR A 305 8.54 -8.17 5.71
N ARG A 306 9.53 -9.02 6.07
CA ARG A 306 10.54 -8.70 7.08
C ARG A 306 11.44 -7.54 6.67
N LEU A 307 11.85 -7.49 5.40
CA LEU A 307 12.66 -6.38 4.88
C LEU A 307 11.90 -5.05 4.97
N GLY A 308 10.60 -5.05 4.67
CA GLY A 308 9.76 -3.87 4.83
C GLY A 308 9.54 -3.47 6.29
N GLU A 309 9.28 -4.44 7.18
CA GLU A 309 9.16 -4.21 8.63
C GLU A 309 10.44 -3.58 9.21
N LYS A 310 11.62 -4.08 8.80
CA LYS A 310 12.92 -3.57 9.24
C LYS A 310 13.19 -2.11 8.84
N GLN A 311 12.62 -1.64 7.73
CA GLN A 311 12.73 -0.22 7.33
C GLN A 311 11.96 0.73 8.26
N LEU A 312 11.01 0.19 9.02
CA LEU A 312 10.15 0.93 9.94
C LEU A 312 10.56 0.75 11.40
N GLU A 313 11.40 -0.24 11.70
CA GLU A 313 12.01 -0.38 13.01
C GLU A 313 12.77 0.90 13.35
N PHE A 314 12.38 1.51 14.46
CA PHE A 314 13.03 2.70 14.98
C PHE A 314 14.47 2.33 15.35
N THR A 315 15.45 2.79 14.57
CA THR A 315 16.85 2.72 14.99
C THR A 315 17.06 3.77 16.08
N PRO A 316 17.39 3.39 17.33
CA PRO A 316 17.63 4.33 18.42
C PRO A 316 18.91 5.16 18.24
N ASP A 317 19.55 5.11 17.06
CA ASP A 317 20.61 6.01 16.61
C ASP A 317 20.07 7.43 16.37
N SER A 318 19.44 7.99 17.41
CA SER A 318 19.36 9.41 17.63
C SER A 318 20.76 10.04 17.55
N SER A 319 21.83 9.29 17.81
CA SER A 319 23.22 9.70 17.66
C SER A 319 23.49 10.31 16.28
N ALA A 320 23.15 9.65 15.16
CA ALA A 320 23.44 10.15 13.83
C ALA A 320 22.67 11.44 13.50
N LEU A 321 21.37 11.50 13.87
CA LEU A 321 20.56 12.69 13.68
C LEU A 321 21.02 13.83 14.60
N ARG A 322 21.34 13.53 15.87
CA ARG A 322 21.82 14.50 16.86
C ARG A 322 23.19 15.03 16.48
N ILE A 323 24.09 14.19 15.97
CA ILE A 323 25.37 14.60 15.40
C ILE A 323 25.15 15.51 14.18
N ALA A 324 24.28 15.12 13.25
CA ALA A 324 23.95 15.95 12.08
C ALA A 324 23.30 17.29 12.45
N LEU A 325 22.55 17.34 13.55
CA LEU A 325 21.96 18.55 14.12
C LEU A 325 22.94 19.33 15.03
N GLY A 326 24.17 18.85 15.21
CA GLY A 326 25.17 19.48 16.08
C GLY A 326 24.87 19.39 17.58
N LEU A 327 23.95 18.51 17.99
CA LEU A 327 23.58 18.25 19.39
C LEU A 327 24.53 17.27 20.08
N GLU A 328 25.33 16.51 19.31
CA GLU A 328 26.35 15.57 19.80
C GLU A 328 27.61 15.64 18.93
N SER A 329 28.79 15.52 19.54
CA SER A 329 30.08 15.47 18.84
C SER A 329 30.42 14.03 18.48
N HIS A 330 31.05 13.78 17.31
CA HIS A 330 31.71 12.51 17.04
C HIS A 330 32.84 12.29 18.06
N HIS A 331 32.55 11.68 19.20
CA HIS A 331 33.59 11.11 20.05
C HIS A 331 34.09 9.81 19.42
N GLY A 332 34.83 9.95 18.32
CA GLY A 332 35.73 8.92 17.87
C GLY A 332 36.76 8.68 18.96
N SER A 333 36.80 7.45 19.47
CA SER A 333 37.85 6.93 20.34
C SER A 333 39.22 7.17 19.70
N VAL A 334 39.90 8.24 20.10
CA VAL A 334 41.35 8.35 19.92
C VAL A 334 41.98 7.47 21.00
N THR A 335 42.06 6.18 20.74
CA THR A 335 43.07 5.34 21.39
C THR A 335 44.41 5.76 20.81
N HIS A 336 45.14 6.58 21.56
CA HIS A 336 46.58 6.71 21.43
C HIS A 336 47.21 5.34 21.70
N SER A 337 47.42 4.54 20.66
CA SER A 337 48.39 3.45 20.68
C SER A 337 49.72 3.98 20.18
N THR A 338 50.61 4.19 21.13
CA THR A 338 52.04 4.40 20.94
C THR A 338 52.63 3.20 20.19
N SER A 339 53.17 3.41 19.00
CA SER A 339 54.20 2.51 18.46
C SER A 339 55.15 3.28 17.55
N GLN A 340 56.43 3.11 17.88
CA GLN A 340 57.60 3.73 17.25
C GLN A 340 57.97 3.02 15.94
N THR A 341 58.73 3.74 15.11
CA THR A 341 59.61 3.29 14.00
C THR A 341 58.93 2.67 12.78
N SER A 342 59.22 3.05 11.53
CA SER A 342 60.52 3.33 10.92
C SER A 342 60.37 4.11 9.59
N ASN A 343 61.43 4.82 9.22
CA ASN A 343 61.61 5.48 7.92
C ASN A 343 61.47 4.52 6.74
N THR A 344 60.72 4.90 5.71
CA THR A 344 61.09 4.71 4.28
C THR A 344 60.12 5.48 3.36
N LYS A 345 60.64 6.45 2.61
CA LYS A 345 60.04 6.96 1.35
C LYS A 345 60.28 5.89 0.27
N PRO A 346 59.40 5.68 -0.74
CA PRO A 346 59.33 6.61 -1.89
C PRO A 346 58.01 6.72 -2.70
N ARG A 347 58.01 7.77 -3.54
CA ARG A 347 57.36 7.97 -4.86
C ARG A 347 55.85 8.18 -4.98
N ARG A 348 55.50 9.44 -5.27
CA ARG A 348 54.29 9.87 -6.02
C ARG A 348 54.37 9.39 -7.47
N SER A 349 53.31 8.75 -7.96
CA SER A 349 52.97 8.70 -9.38
C SER A 349 51.83 9.69 -9.66
N THR A 350 52.02 10.48 -10.71
CA THR A 350 51.15 11.53 -11.24
C THR A 350 50.33 11.00 -12.41
N THR A 351 49.00 11.11 -12.34
CA THR A 351 48.05 11.06 -13.48
C THR A 351 46.76 11.76 -13.04
N GLY A 352 46.07 12.63 -13.79
CA GLY A 352 46.36 13.36 -15.00
C GLY A 352 45.51 14.63 -14.99
N ASN A 353 46.09 15.76 -15.37
CA ASN A 353 45.45 17.06 -15.52
C ASN A 353 45.18 17.27 -17.01
N THR A 354 43.93 17.45 -17.42
CA THR A 354 43.61 18.10 -18.72
C THR A 354 42.53 19.15 -18.52
N LYS A 355 42.92 20.41 -18.74
CA LYS A 355 42.06 21.60 -18.72
C LYS A 355 41.19 21.65 -20.00
N PRO A 356 39.97 22.21 -19.94
CA PRO A 356 39.10 22.36 -21.11
C PRO A 356 39.54 23.53 -22.02
N GLN A 357 39.68 23.27 -23.31
CA GLN A 357 40.00 24.25 -24.35
C GLN A 357 38.73 24.56 -25.17
N ARG A 358 38.31 25.84 -25.22
CA ARG A 358 37.17 26.31 -26.03
C ARG A 358 37.54 26.33 -27.52
N ARG A 359 36.63 25.85 -28.39
CA ARG A 359 36.74 25.96 -29.86
C ARG A 359 36.17 27.32 -30.34
N PRO A 360 36.78 27.97 -31.35
CA PRO A 360 36.25 29.19 -31.94
C PRO A 360 35.11 28.90 -32.93
N VAL A 361 34.15 29.82 -32.96
CA VAL A 361 32.97 29.88 -33.84
C VAL A 361 33.35 30.44 -35.21
N GLY A 362 32.67 29.96 -36.25
CA GLY A 362 33.02 30.18 -37.66
C GLY A 362 32.90 31.62 -38.17
N GLY A 363 33.75 31.92 -39.14
CA GLY A 363 33.69 33.08 -40.02
C GLY A 363 34.37 32.71 -41.33
N GLY A 364 33.68 32.95 -42.45
CA GLY A 364 34.17 32.68 -43.80
C GLY A 364 33.12 33.11 -44.81
N GLU A 365 33.21 34.37 -45.23
CA GLU A 365 32.45 34.99 -46.32
C GLU A 365 32.85 34.44 -47.70
N ASN A 366 31.96 34.71 -48.67
CA ASN A 366 32.05 34.46 -50.10
C ASN A 366 33.35 34.95 -50.77
N VAL A 367 33.69 34.35 -51.92
CA VAL A 367 33.94 34.97 -53.25
C VAL A 367 34.76 34.00 -54.12
N GLY A 368 34.31 33.76 -55.36
CA GLY A 368 35.08 33.09 -56.43
C GLY A 368 34.28 32.11 -57.25
#